data_AF-A0A3D0NAK1-F1
#
_entry.id   AF-A0A3D0NAK1-F1
#
_cell.length_a   1.000
_cell.length_b   1.000
_cell.length_c   1.000
_cell.angle_alpha   90.00
_cell.angle_beta   90.00
_cell.angle_gamma   90.00
#
_symmetry.space_group_name_H-M   'P 1'
#
loop_
_entity.id
_entity.type
_entity.pdbx_description
1 polymer ?
#
loop_
_entity_poly.entity_id
_entity_poly.type
_entity_poly.pdbx_seq_one_letter_code
_entity_poly.pdbx_strand_id
1 'polypeptide(L)' 'MKFVEITGETLTQIINDDEVHADDLVTAGVTPQSIVRINEQGDVEVRRPTQWEIVGGLLGNYEERVQGVTGMEWI' A
#
# COMPACT_ATOMS: atom_id res chain seq x y z
N MET A 1 -5.33 15.34 1.00
CA MET A 1 -4.19 14.42 1.14
C MET A 1 -4.05 13.70 -0.17
N LYS A 2 -2.83 13.64 -0.68
CA LYS A 2 -2.56 12.95 -1.93
C LYS A 2 -2.36 11.46 -1.69
N PHE A 3 -2.81 10.64 -2.61
CA PHE A 3 -2.62 9.19 -2.54
C PHE A 3 -2.44 8.60 -3.93
N VAL A 4 -1.87 7.39 -3.95
CA VAL A 4 -1.92 6.50 -5.10
C VAL A 4 -2.86 5.34 -4.79
N GLU A 5 -3.72 4.99 -5.73
CA GLU A 5 -4.63 3.84 -5.59
C GLU A 5 -4.07 2.68 -6.42
N ILE A 6 -3.83 1.56 -5.75
CA ILE A 6 -3.23 0.35 -6.32
C ILE A 6 -4.00 -0.90 -5.87
N THR A 7 -3.64 -2.06 -6.39
CA THR A 7 -4.15 -3.34 -5.91
C THR A 7 -3.24 -3.93 -4.83
N GLY A 8 -3.78 -4.86 -4.03
CA GLY A 8 -2.98 -5.62 -3.07
C GLY A 8 -1.87 -6.44 -3.73
N GLU A 9 -2.07 -6.87 -4.98
CA GLU A 9 -1.01 -7.51 -5.78
C GLU A 9 0.17 -6.56 -6.01
N THR A 10 -0.13 -5.33 -6.46
CA THR A 10 0.91 -4.30 -6.68
C THR A 10 1.54 -3.86 -5.37
N LEU A 11 0.77 -3.76 -4.28
CA LEU A 11 1.31 -3.47 -2.94
C LEU A 11 2.39 -4.50 -2.58
N THR A 12 2.13 -5.79 -2.81
CA THR A 12 3.07 -6.88 -2.51
C THR A 12 4.40 -6.76 -3.28
N GLN A 13 4.42 -6.06 -4.42
CA GLN A 13 5.65 -5.77 -5.17
C GLN A 13 6.41 -4.54 -4.65
N ILE A 14 5.74 -3.65 -3.92
CA ILE A 14 6.30 -2.41 -3.37
C ILE A 14 6.90 -2.64 -1.98
N ILE A 15 6.21 -3.43 -1.14
CA ILE A 15 6.71 -3.81 0.18
C ILE A 15 7.93 -4.71 0.07
N ASN A 16 8.98 -4.33 0.79
CA ASN A 16 10.12 -5.21 1.08
C ASN A 16 9.84 -5.95 2.39
N ASP A 17 10.37 -7.16 2.50
CA ASP A 17 10.22 -8.06 3.66
C ASP A 17 10.63 -7.40 5.01
N ASP A 18 11.47 -6.37 4.96
CA ASP A 18 12.02 -5.69 6.14
C ASP A 18 11.07 -4.66 6.80
N GLU A 19 10.09 -4.11 6.07
CA GLU A 19 9.34 -2.91 6.52
C GLU A 19 7.87 -3.19 6.81
N VAL A 20 7.23 -4.00 5.96
CA VAL A 20 5.89 -4.54 6.16
C VAL A 20 5.97 -5.98 5.70
N HIS A 21 5.92 -6.90 6.66
CA HIS A 21 5.86 -8.32 6.31
C HIS A 21 4.58 -8.55 5.51
N ALA A 22 4.70 -9.17 4.33
CA ALA A 22 3.55 -9.58 3.54
C ALA A 22 2.56 -10.42 4.38
N ASP A 23 3.06 -11.12 5.40
CA ASP A 23 2.28 -11.87 6.39
C ASP A 23 1.34 -10.98 7.24
N ASP A 24 1.77 -9.75 7.55
CA ASP A 24 0.96 -8.77 8.31
C ASP A 24 -0.18 -8.23 7.45
N LEU A 25 0.08 -8.01 6.15
CA LEU A 25 -0.96 -7.65 5.17
C LEU A 25 -1.98 -8.78 4.96
N VAL A 26 -1.50 -10.03 4.89
CA VAL A 26 -2.37 -11.21 4.80
C VAL A 26 -3.20 -11.35 6.08
N THR A 27 -2.60 -11.13 7.25
CA THR A 27 -3.29 -11.12 8.54
C THR A 27 -4.33 -10.01 8.63
N ALA A 28 -4.03 -8.84 8.04
CA ALA A 28 -4.97 -7.74 7.86
C ALA A 28 -6.04 -8.01 6.77
N GLY A 29 -6.02 -9.17 6.11
CA GLY A 29 -7.00 -9.54 5.09
C GLY A 29 -6.85 -8.74 3.79
N VAL A 30 -5.65 -8.25 3.48
CA VAL A 30 -5.32 -7.71 2.17
C VAL A 30 -5.14 -8.89 1.22
N THR A 31 -5.95 -8.91 0.16
CA THR A 31 -5.87 -9.91 -0.90
C THR A 31 -5.30 -9.27 -2.17
N PRO A 32 -4.81 -10.04 -3.15
CA PRO A 32 -4.36 -9.50 -4.43
C PRO A 32 -5.41 -8.62 -5.13
N GLN A 33 -6.70 -8.91 -4.91
CA GLN A 33 -7.84 -8.19 -5.49
C GLN A 33 -8.32 -7.01 -4.63
N SER A 34 -7.78 -6.83 -3.43
CA SER A 34 -8.13 -5.71 -2.57
C SER A 34 -7.64 -4.40 -3.20
N ILE A 35 -8.46 -3.35 -3.11
CA ILE A 35 -8.03 -2.01 -3.48
C ILE A 35 -7.33 -1.40 -2.27
N VAL A 36 -6.14 -0.85 -2.50
CA VAL A 36 -5.27 -0.27 -1.51
C VAL A 36 -4.95 1.16 -1.91
N ARG A 37 -4.76 2.05 -0.94
CA ARG A 37 -4.18 3.36 -1.12
C ARG A 37 -2.92 3.48 -0.32
N ILE A 38 -1.95 4.19 -0.89
CA ILE A 38 -0.78 4.66 -0.17
C ILE A 38 -0.88 6.17 -0.17
N ASN A 39 -0.73 6.81 0.98
CA ASN A 39 -0.70 8.28 1.07
C ASN A 39 0.74 8.82 1.01
N GLU A 40 0.88 10.14 0.84
CA GLU A 40 2.18 10.84 0.81
C GLU A 40 2.99 10.78 2.12
N GLN A 41 2.44 10.20 3.18
CA GLN A 41 3.13 9.95 4.46
C GLN A 41 3.61 8.50 4.58
N GLY A 42 3.23 7.64 3.62
CA GLY A 42 3.55 6.22 3.60
C GLY A 42 2.50 5.33 4.24
N ASP A 43 1.39 5.86 4.75
CA ASP A 43 0.33 5.01 5.31
C ASP A 43 -0.32 4.16 4.22
N VAL A 44 -0.52 2.89 4.53
CA VAL A 44 -1.18 1.90 3.68
C VAL A 44 -2.60 1.70 4.17
N GLU A 45 -3.55 2.03 3.33
CA GLU A 45 -4.98 1.96 3.61
C GLU A 45 -5.63 0.89 2.71
N VAL A 46 -6.41 -0.02 3.28
CA VAL A 46 -7.19 -1.00 2.51
C VAL A 46 -8.65 -0.56 2.40
N ARG A 47 -9.23 -0.77 1.23
CA ARG A 47 -10.65 -0.52 0.99
C ARG A 47 -11.49 -1.62 1.64
N ARG A 48 -12.24 -1.25 2.68
CA ARG A 48 -13.30 -2.07 3.28
C ARG A 48 -14.66 -1.68 2.64
N PRO A 49 -15.72 -2.47 2.87
CA PRO A 49 -17.04 -2.19 2.28
C PRO A 49 -17.60 -0.79 2.59
N THR A 50 -17.25 -0.23 3.75
CA THR A 50 -17.82 1.04 4.25
C THR A 50 -16.77 2.13 4.49
N GLN A 51 -15.48 1.80 4.52
CA GLN A 51 -14.43 2.75 4.89
C GLN A 51 -13.04 2.35 4.37
N TRP A 52 -12.09 3.27 4.49
CA TRP A 52 -10.67 2.97 4.39
C TRP A 52 -10.15 2.65 5.79
N GLU A 53 -9.32 1.62 5.88
CA GLU A 53 -8.72 1.18 7.14
C GLU A 53 -7.22 1.14 6.98
N ILE A 54 -6.50 1.82 7.87
CA ILE A 54 -5.03 1.80 7.89
C ILE A 54 -4.60 0.44 8.40
N VAL A 55 -3.80 -0.26 7.59
CA VAL A 55 -3.28 -1.59 7.90
C VAL A 55 -1.79 -1.59 8.15
N GLY A 56 -1.09 -0.52 7.81
CA GLY A 56 0.36 -0.41 8.03
C GLY A 56 0.92 0.89 7.46
N GLY A 57 2.24 0.99 7.43
CA GLY A 57 2.96 2.12 6.84
C GLY A 57 4.24 1.65 6.16
N LEU A 58 4.55 2.26 5.02
CA LEU A 58 5.80 2.07 4.30
C LEU A 58 6.87 2.99 4.91
N LEU A 59 8.06 2.44 5.08
CA LEU A 59 9.21 3.18 5.58
C LEU A 59 10.22 3.43 4.45
N GLY A 60 11.29 4.15 4.78
CA GLY A 60 12.41 4.39 3.86
C GLY A 60 12.01 5.11 2.57
N ASN A 61 12.67 4.76 1.46
CA ASN A 61 12.44 5.35 0.14
C ASN A 61 11.24 4.72 -0.58
N TYR A 62 10.08 4.67 0.09
CA TYR A 62 8.88 4.08 -0.49
C TYR A 62 8.36 4.87 -1.69
N GLU A 63 8.51 6.19 -1.71
CA GLU A 63 8.06 7.04 -2.82
C GLU A 63 8.71 6.64 -4.15
N GLU A 64 10.01 6.40 -4.14
CA GLU A 64 10.76 5.93 -5.32
C GLU A 64 10.29 4.54 -5.78
N ARG A 65 10.00 3.64 -4.83
CA ARG A 65 9.48 2.29 -5.15
C ARG A 65 8.07 2.34 -5.72
N VAL A 66 7.19 3.11 -5.09
CA VAL A 66 5.82 3.34 -5.55
C VAL A 66 5.84 3.89 -6.97
N GLN A 67 6.62 4.94 -7.23
CA GLN A 67 6.74 5.53 -8.55
C GLN A 67 7.38 4.56 -9.56
N GLY A 68 8.41 3.81 -9.16
CA GLY A 68 9.08 2.83 -10.01
C GLY A 68 8.20 1.65 -10.43
N VAL A 69 7.31 1.20 -9.54
CA VAL A 69 6.40 0.06 -9.81
C VAL A 69 5.13 0.53 -10.52
N THR A 70 4.54 1.64 -10.08
CA THR A 70 3.20 2.07 -10.55
C THR A 70 3.26 3.08 -11.68
N GLY A 71 4.35 3.85 -11.78
CA GLY A 71 4.43 5.03 -12.65
C GLY A 71 3.46 6.16 -12.28
N MET A 72 2.76 6.05 -11.14
CA MET A 72 1.73 7.00 -10.72
C MET A 72 2.32 8.15 -9.90
N GLU A 73 1.72 9.33 -10.05
CA GLU A 73 2.01 10.48 -9.20
C GLU A 73 0.98 10.58 -8.07
N TRP A 74 1.38 11.18 -6.95
CA TRP A 74 0.51 11.47 -5.82
C TRP A 74 -0.55 12.51 -6.21
N ILE A 75 -1.83 12.10 -6.24
CA ILE A 75 -2.97 12.94 -6.64
C ILE A 75 -3.94 13.22 -5.50
#